data_AF-X1REM0-F1
#
_entry.id   AF-X1REM0-F1
#
_cell.length_a   1.000
_cell.length_b   1.000
_cell.length_c   1.000
_cell.angle_alpha   90.00
_cell.angle_beta   90.00
_cell.angle_gamma   90.00
#
_symmetry.space_group_name_H-M   'P 1'
#
loop_
_entity.id
_entity.type
_entity.pdbx_description
1 polymer ?
#
loop_
_entity_poly.entity_id
_entity_poly.type
_entity_poly.pdbx_seq_one_letter_code
_entity_poly.pdbx_strand_id
1 'polypeptide(L)'
;DGNGTILATDPKRQELYKAAGAQIVTLIEKDIKPLDIVTEKAIDNAFVLDMAMGGSTNTVLHTLAVANEAGIAYDLDRINAIAAKCPNICKVSPSSNWHMEDVDAAGGISAILNEISKIEGLLTLDCVTVSDCTLGERIADAEIKNTDCIHTLDNAYSKTGGLAILR
;
A
#
# COMPACT_ATOMS: atom_id res chain seq x y z
N ASP A 1 4.74 3.68 12.49
CA ASP A 1 3.96 3.37 11.28
C ASP A 1 3.31 4.63 10.73
N GLY A 2 2.74 4.62 9.52
CA GLY A 2 1.91 5.73 9.00
C GLY A 2 2.59 6.70 8.03
N ASN A 3 3.73 6.36 7.41
CA ASN A 3 4.42 7.25 6.47
C ASN A 3 3.51 7.78 5.34
N GLY A 4 2.59 6.92 4.85
CA GLY A 4 1.68 7.25 3.77
C GLY A 4 0.52 8.18 4.16
N THR A 5 0.23 8.37 5.44
CA THR A 5 -1.01 9.03 5.90
C THR A 5 -0.80 10.12 6.96
N ILE A 6 0.31 10.10 7.72
CA ILE A 6 0.61 11.16 8.70
C ILE A 6 0.75 12.51 7.99
N LEU A 7 -0.04 13.49 8.42
CA LEU A 7 -0.03 14.85 7.88
C LEU A 7 1.32 15.54 8.04
N ALA A 8 1.62 16.44 7.11
CA ALA A 8 2.89 17.18 7.09
C ALA A 8 3.09 18.07 8.34
N THR A 9 2.01 18.57 8.94
CA THR A 9 2.03 19.45 10.11
C THR A 9 1.91 18.71 11.44
N ASP A 10 1.68 17.39 11.42
CA ASP A 10 1.55 16.59 12.65
C ASP A 10 2.91 16.42 13.34
N PRO A 11 3.03 16.65 14.66
CA PRO A 11 4.26 16.39 15.42
C PRO A 11 4.83 14.97 15.23
N LYS A 12 3.99 13.96 15.00
CA LYS A 12 4.40 12.58 14.70
C LYS A 12 5.29 12.49 13.46
N ARG A 13 5.20 13.45 12.53
CA ARG A 13 6.08 13.51 11.35
C ARG A 13 7.55 13.69 11.75
N GLN A 14 7.82 14.46 12.80
CA GLN A 14 9.19 14.64 13.32
C GLN A 14 9.72 13.36 13.98
N GLU A 15 8.87 12.64 14.68
CA GLU A 15 9.21 11.33 15.25
C GLU A 15 9.51 10.32 14.14
N LEU A 16 8.70 10.31 13.08
CA LEU A 16 8.92 9.47 11.89
C LEU A 16 10.28 9.77 11.23
N TYR A 17 10.67 11.04 11.10
CA TYR A 17 11.99 11.40 10.53
C TYR A 17 13.15 10.89 11.38
N LYS A 18 13.05 11.02 12.71
CA LYS A 18 14.07 10.48 13.64
C LYS A 18 14.13 8.96 13.55
N ALA A 19 12.98 8.29 13.51
CA ALA A 19 12.91 6.84 13.35
C ALA A 19 13.50 6.39 12.01
N ALA A 20 13.22 7.09 10.91
CA ALA A 20 13.81 6.81 9.60
C ALA A 20 15.34 6.98 9.60
N GLY A 21 15.85 8.00 10.30
CA GLY A 21 17.29 8.22 10.47
C GLY A 21 17.98 7.11 11.27
N ALA A 22 17.31 6.54 12.28
CA ALA A 22 17.82 5.35 12.96
C ALA A 22 17.72 4.11 12.07
N GLN A 23 16.61 3.95 11.36
CA GLN A 23 16.33 2.77 10.53
C GLN A 23 17.34 2.62 9.38
N ILE A 24 17.77 3.71 8.75
CA ILE A 24 18.75 3.63 7.66
C ILE A 24 20.10 3.06 8.14
N VAL A 25 20.50 3.31 9.39
CA VAL A 25 21.71 2.71 9.97
C VAL A 25 21.53 1.20 10.09
N THR A 26 20.38 0.73 10.59
CA THR A 26 20.05 -0.70 10.67
C THR A 26 20.05 -1.36 9.29
N LEU A 27 19.48 -0.72 8.27
CA LEU A 27 19.49 -1.25 6.89
C LEU A 27 20.91 -1.40 6.34
N ILE A 28 21.78 -0.42 6.60
CA ILE A 28 23.20 -0.49 6.21
C ILE A 28 23.92 -1.63 6.93
N GLU A 29 23.72 -1.76 8.25
CA GLU A 29 24.34 -2.82 9.06
C GLU A 29 23.91 -4.23 8.60
N LYS A 30 22.68 -4.38 8.12
CA LYS A 30 22.11 -5.64 7.62
C LYS A 30 22.28 -5.85 6.12
N ASP A 31 22.92 -4.90 5.43
CA ASP A 31 23.09 -4.87 3.97
C ASP A 31 21.77 -5.06 3.19
N ILE A 32 20.67 -4.49 3.70
CA ILE A 32 19.36 -4.52 3.04
C ILE A 32 19.29 -3.36 2.04
N LYS A 33 19.09 -3.70 0.76
CA LYS A 33 19.17 -2.76 -0.37
C LYS A 33 17.78 -2.56 -1.01
N PRO A 34 17.61 -1.50 -1.81
CA PRO A 34 16.34 -1.27 -2.52
C PRO A 34 15.86 -2.46 -3.35
N LEU A 35 16.77 -3.21 -4.01
CA LEU A 35 16.41 -4.37 -4.83
C LEU A 35 16.01 -5.62 -4.01
N ASP A 36 16.33 -5.65 -2.71
CA ASP A 36 15.84 -6.70 -1.82
C ASP A 36 14.37 -6.46 -1.43
N ILE A 37 13.90 -5.21 -1.56
CA ILE A 37 12.56 -4.77 -1.18
C ILE A 37 11.66 -4.62 -2.42
N VAL A 38 12.18 -3.99 -3.48
CA VAL A 38 11.47 -3.75 -4.74
C VAL A 38 11.57 -5.01 -5.60
N THR A 39 10.58 -5.88 -5.45
CA THR A 39 10.42 -7.12 -6.21
C THR A 39 9.12 -7.10 -7.01
N GLU A 40 8.94 -8.03 -7.96
CA GLU A 40 7.68 -8.17 -8.70
C GLU A 40 6.48 -8.33 -7.75
N LYS A 41 6.64 -9.10 -6.67
CA LYS A 41 5.64 -9.31 -5.62
C LYS A 41 5.34 -8.02 -4.83
N ALA A 42 6.36 -7.22 -4.53
CA ALA A 42 6.17 -5.93 -3.86
C ALA A 42 5.44 -4.93 -4.77
N ILE A 43 5.70 -4.98 -6.08
CA ILE A 43 4.97 -4.19 -7.08
C ILE A 43 3.51 -4.63 -7.17
N ASP A 44 3.22 -5.94 -7.16
CA ASP A 44 1.85 -6.44 -7.08
C ASP A 44 1.13 -5.91 -5.83
N ASN A 45 1.78 -5.96 -4.67
CA ASN A 45 1.23 -5.40 -3.42
C ASN A 45 0.95 -3.89 -3.53
N ALA A 46 1.80 -3.13 -4.24
CA ALA A 46 1.59 -1.71 -4.48
C ALA A 46 0.35 -1.46 -5.35
N PHE A 47 0.14 -2.25 -6.40
CA PHE A 47 -1.08 -2.19 -7.20
C PHE A 47 -2.32 -2.62 -6.42
N VAL A 48 -2.22 -3.64 -5.58
CA VAL A 48 -3.33 -4.03 -4.69
C VAL A 48 -3.76 -2.87 -3.81
N LEU A 49 -2.81 -2.16 -3.18
CA LEU A 49 -3.12 -0.98 -2.38
C LEU A 49 -3.78 0.13 -3.20
N ASP A 50 -3.22 0.44 -4.38
CA ASP A 50 -3.75 1.47 -5.27
C ASP A 50 -5.21 1.16 -5.68
N MET A 51 -5.51 -0.08 -6.03
CA MET A 51 -6.86 -0.53 -6.36
C MET A 51 -7.82 -0.47 -5.15
N ALA A 52 -7.34 -0.89 -3.98
CA ALA A 52 -8.10 -0.84 -2.74
C ALA A 52 -8.50 0.60 -2.34
N MET A 53 -7.66 1.58 -2.71
CA MET A 53 -7.85 3.01 -2.44
C MET A 53 -8.50 3.79 -3.59
N GLY A 54 -8.62 3.19 -4.78
CA GLY A 54 -9.08 3.89 -5.98
C GLY A 54 -8.09 4.98 -6.39
N GLY A 55 -6.80 4.62 -6.37
CA GLY A 55 -5.68 5.52 -6.60
C GLY A 55 -5.58 6.08 -8.02
N SER A 56 -4.54 6.87 -8.27
CA SER A 56 -4.39 7.61 -9.51
C SER A 56 -4.01 6.69 -10.67
N THR A 57 -4.56 6.92 -11.87
CA THR A 57 -4.07 6.27 -13.09
C THR A 57 -2.57 6.50 -13.32
N ASN A 58 -2.01 7.59 -12.79
CA ASN A 58 -0.58 7.86 -12.86
C ASN A 58 0.26 6.86 -12.03
N THR A 59 -0.33 6.17 -11.05
CA THR A 59 0.37 5.11 -10.31
C THR A 59 0.88 4.03 -11.26
N VAL A 60 0.12 3.69 -12.31
CA VAL A 60 0.58 2.74 -13.35
C VAL A 60 1.88 3.22 -14.00
N LEU A 61 1.93 4.47 -14.45
CA LEU A 61 3.11 5.03 -15.10
C LEU A 61 4.34 5.03 -14.17
N HIS A 62 4.17 5.51 -12.93
CA HIS A 62 5.28 5.64 -11.99
C HIS A 62 5.78 4.28 -11.49
N THR A 63 4.87 3.36 -11.18
CA THR A 63 5.24 2.02 -10.71
C THR A 63 5.96 1.22 -11.80
N LEU A 64 5.56 1.34 -13.07
CA LEU A 64 6.29 0.72 -14.18
C LEU A 64 7.67 1.34 -14.41
N ALA A 65 7.83 2.66 -14.20
CA ALA A 65 9.14 3.29 -14.23
C ALA A 65 10.07 2.77 -13.12
N VAL A 66 9.53 2.58 -11.91
CA VAL A 66 10.26 1.96 -10.78
C VAL A 66 10.62 0.51 -11.10
N ALA A 67 9.71 -0.27 -11.67
CA ALA A 67 9.97 -1.64 -12.11
C ALA A 67 11.12 -1.69 -13.12
N ASN A 68 11.11 -0.80 -14.11
CA ASN A 68 12.17 -0.70 -15.11
C ASN A 68 13.53 -0.34 -14.49
N GLU A 69 13.57 0.62 -13.56
CA GLU A 69 14.81 0.99 -12.84
C GLU A 69 15.34 -0.16 -11.98
N ALA A 70 14.44 -0.97 -11.42
CA ALA A 70 14.77 -2.18 -10.68
C ALA A 70 15.17 -3.38 -11.57
N GLY A 71 15.13 -3.22 -12.91
CA GLY A 71 15.40 -4.31 -13.86
C GLY A 71 14.31 -5.39 -13.91
N ILE A 72 13.08 -5.06 -13.48
CA ILE A 72 11.94 -5.97 -13.43
C ILE A 72 11.10 -5.80 -14.70
N ALA A 73 11.04 -6.84 -15.52
CA ALA A 73 10.11 -6.91 -16.65
C ALA A 73 8.69 -7.20 -16.13
N TYR A 74 7.90 -6.14 -15.90
CA TYR A 74 6.56 -6.25 -15.34
C TYR A 74 5.49 -6.36 -16.43
N ASP A 75 4.72 -7.45 -16.42
CA ASP A 75 3.62 -7.67 -17.37
C ASP A 75 2.37 -6.87 -16.96
N LEU A 76 1.86 -6.06 -17.89
CA LEU A 76 0.65 -5.26 -17.70
C LEU A 76 -0.60 -6.10 -17.45
N ASP A 77 -0.65 -7.35 -17.93
CA ASP A 77 -1.79 -8.24 -17.68
C ASP A 77 -1.94 -8.60 -16.19
N ARG A 78 -0.86 -8.49 -15.41
CA ARG A 78 -0.91 -8.63 -13.95
C ARG A 78 -1.78 -7.57 -13.30
N ILE A 79 -1.75 -6.34 -13.81
CA ILE A 79 -2.57 -5.22 -13.31
C ILE A 79 -4.05 -5.57 -13.45
N ASN A 80 -4.45 -6.10 -14.61
CA ASN A 80 -5.82 -6.55 -14.85
C ASN A 80 -6.20 -7.75 -13.95
N ALA A 81 -5.29 -8.70 -13.74
CA ALA A 81 -5.51 -9.85 -12.85
C ALA A 81 -5.71 -9.42 -11.39
N ILE A 82 -4.98 -8.41 -10.92
CA ILE A 82 -5.14 -7.80 -9.60
C ILE A 82 -6.46 -7.04 -9.52
N ALA A 83 -6.75 -6.19 -10.51
CA ALA A 83 -7.99 -5.40 -10.55
C ALA A 83 -9.25 -6.27 -10.48
N ALA A 84 -9.25 -7.43 -11.14
CA ALA A 84 -10.37 -8.37 -11.12
C ALA A 84 -10.65 -8.99 -9.74
N LYS A 85 -9.69 -8.96 -8.81
CA LYS A 85 -9.76 -9.61 -7.50
C LYS A 85 -9.74 -8.64 -6.32
N CYS A 86 -9.21 -7.43 -6.50
CA CYS A 86 -9.02 -6.46 -5.43
C CYS A 86 -10.27 -5.58 -5.26
N PRO A 87 -10.97 -5.67 -4.12
CA PRO A 87 -12.09 -4.78 -3.85
C PRO A 87 -11.62 -3.37 -3.51
N ASN A 88 -12.44 -2.37 -3.84
CA ASN A 88 -12.21 -0.99 -3.45
C ASN A 88 -12.88 -0.73 -2.09
N ILE A 89 -12.08 -0.52 -1.04
CA ILE A 89 -12.57 -0.39 0.34
C ILE A 89 -12.33 1.00 0.94
N CYS A 90 -11.47 1.79 0.32
CA CYS A 90 -11.25 3.18 0.69
C CYS A 90 -11.35 4.02 -0.59
N LYS A 91 -12.09 5.13 -0.53
CA LYS A 91 -12.08 6.13 -1.60
C LYS A 91 -11.64 7.42 -0.98
N VAL A 92 -10.56 7.99 -1.51
CA VAL A 92 -10.06 9.31 -1.06
C VAL A 92 -10.51 10.36 -2.07
N SER A 93 -10.71 11.59 -1.60
CA SER A 93 -10.93 12.77 -2.43
C SER A 93 -9.94 12.79 -3.61
N PRO A 94 -10.40 13.06 -4.85
CA PRO A 94 -11.69 13.64 -5.21
C PRO A 94 -12.85 12.64 -5.38
N SER A 95 -12.60 11.34 -5.21
CA SER A 95 -13.60 10.29 -5.48
C SER A 95 -14.59 10.06 -4.33
N SER A 96 -14.40 10.74 -3.21
CA SER A 96 -15.25 10.74 -2.02
C SER A 96 -15.10 12.07 -1.24
N ASN A 97 -15.77 12.16 -0.09
CA ASN A 97 -15.61 13.27 0.86
C ASN A 97 -14.47 13.07 1.88
N TRP A 98 -13.78 11.92 1.86
CA TRP A 98 -12.71 11.59 2.80
C TRP A 98 -11.36 12.11 2.30
N HIS A 99 -10.59 12.71 3.19
CA HIS A 99 -9.23 13.20 2.91
C HIS A 99 -8.19 12.32 3.61
N MET A 100 -6.90 12.55 3.34
CA MET A 100 -5.83 11.68 3.86
C MET A 100 -5.75 11.68 5.38
N GLU A 101 -6.11 12.79 6.04
CA GLU A 101 -6.25 12.90 7.48
C GLU A 101 -7.31 11.97 8.05
N ASP A 102 -8.43 11.81 7.34
CA ASP A 102 -9.51 10.93 7.76
C ASP A 102 -9.08 9.48 7.63
N VAL A 103 -8.36 9.15 6.55
CA VAL A 103 -7.77 7.82 6.34
C VAL A 103 -6.75 7.52 7.43
N ASP A 104 -5.87 8.45 7.80
CA ASP A 104 -4.92 8.28 8.91
C ASP A 104 -5.65 8.00 10.23
N ALA A 105 -6.66 8.81 10.54
CA ALA A 105 -7.49 8.66 11.74
C ALA A 105 -8.25 7.33 11.76
N ALA A 106 -8.68 6.84 10.59
CA ALA A 106 -9.38 5.57 10.41
C ALA A 106 -8.47 4.33 10.51
N GLY A 107 -7.15 4.50 10.65
CA GLY A 107 -6.18 3.39 10.78
C GLY A 107 -5.10 3.36 9.69
N GLY A 108 -5.25 4.20 8.66
CA GLY A 108 -4.24 4.43 7.63
C GLY A 108 -4.05 3.26 6.68
N ILE A 109 -2.93 3.31 5.94
CA ILE A 109 -2.55 2.30 4.94
C ILE A 109 -2.45 0.90 5.54
N SER A 110 -1.90 0.77 6.75
CA SER A 110 -1.73 -0.52 7.40
C SER A 110 -3.07 -1.21 7.67
N ALA A 111 -4.11 -0.46 8.06
CA ALA A 111 -5.46 -1.01 8.26
C ALA A 111 -6.10 -1.47 6.94
N ILE A 112 -5.90 -0.71 5.86
CA ILE A 112 -6.37 -1.09 4.51
C ILE A 112 -5.70 -2.40 4.08
N LEU A 113 -4.38 -2.49 4.20
CA LEU A 113 -3.63 -3.69 3.83
C LEU A 113 -4.00 -4.89 4.70
N ASN A 114 -4.21 -4.69 6.01
CA ASN A 114 -4.62 -5.78 6.91
C ASN A 114 -6.00 -6.33 6.52
N GLU A 115 -6.96 -5.45 6.21
CA GLU A 115 -8.28 -5.87 5.74
C GLU A 115 -8.20 -6.65 4.41
N ILE A 116 -7.41 -6.15 3.46
CA ILE A 116 -7.19 -6.80 2.16
C ILE A 116 -6.46 -8.15 2.30
N SER A 117 -5.59 -8.30 3.30
CA SER A 117 -4.84 -9.54 3.55
C SER A 117 -5.72 -10.75 3.86
N LYS A 118 -6.99 -10.52 4.24
CA LYS A 118 -8.00 -11.56 4.45
C LYS A 118 -8.39 -12.28 3.15
N ILE A 119 -8.11 -11.69 1.98
CA ILE A 119 -8.27 -12.33 0.68
C ILE A 119 -7.00 -13.14 0.38
N GLU A 120 -7.13 -14.47 0.45
CA GLU A 120 -6.01 -15.38 0.25
C GLU A 120 -5.34 -15.17 -1.12
N GLY A 121 -4.02 -15.01 -1.09
CA GLY A 121 -3.19 -14.87 -2.29
C GLY A 121 -3.30 -13.52 -3.00
N LEU A 122 -4.03 -12.54 -2.44
CA LEU A 122 -4.08 -11.19 -3.01
C LEU A 122 -2.88 -10.34 -2.58
N LEU A 123 -2.42 -10.47 -1.33
CA LEU A 123 -1.18 -9.86 -0.85
C LEU A 123 -0.10 -10.91 -0.64
N THR A 124 1.11 -10.55 -1.02
CA THR A 124 2.32 -11.31 -0.70
C THR A 124 2.88 -10.81 0.63
N LEU A 125 2.53 -11.48 1.73
CA LEU A 125 2.79 -11.01 3.09
C LEU A 125 4.24 -11.22 3.55
N ASP A 126 5.01 -12.10 2.91
CA ASP A 126 6.41 -12.39 3.22
C ASP A 126 7.40 -11.39 2.59
N CYS A 127 6.91 -10.38 1.85
CA CYS A 127 7.75 -9.31 1.30
C CYS A 127 8.48 -8.55 2.40
N VAL A 128 9.81 -8.47 2.32
CA VAL A 128 10.66 -7.69 3.23
C VAL A 128 10.36 -6.20 3.06
N THR A 129 10.39 -5.46 4.17
CA THR A 129 10.16 -4.01 4.20
C THR A 129 11.38 -3.27 4.74
N VAL A 130 11.39 -1.94 4.58
CA VAL A 130 12.45 -1.07 5.16
C VAL A 130 12.54 -1.13 6.69
N SER A 131 11.53 -1.67 7.37
CA SER A 131 11.54 -1.93 8.81
C SER A 131 12.28 -3.21 9.20
N ASP A 132 12.82 -3.96 8.24
CA ASP A 132 13.44 -5.26 8.48
C ASP A 132 12.46 -6.28 9.13
N CYS A 133 11.21 -6.19 8.68
CA CYS A 133 10.15 -7.15 8.96
C CYS A 133 9.38 -7.39 7.66
N THR A 134 8.62 -8.47 7.61
CA THR A 134 7.71 -8.77 6.50
C THR A 134 6.51 -7.82 6.49
N LEU A 135 5.85 -7.68 5.33
CA LEU A 135 4.62 -6.89 5.22
C LEU A 135 3.55 -7.40 6.19
N GLY A 136 3.39 -8.72 6.31
CA GLY A 136 2.42 -9.35 7.21
C GLY A 136 2.64 -8.97 8.67
N GLU A 137 3.89 -9.05 9.15
CA GLU A 137 4.24 -8.61 10.51
C GLU A 137 3.95 -7.12 10.72
N ARG A 138 4.15 -6.29 9.69
CA ARG A 138 3.95 -4.84 9.79
C ARG A 138 2.49 -4.43 9.89
N ILE A 139 1.56 -5.22 9.35
CA ILE A 139 0.13 -4.88 9.31
C ILE A 139 -0.72 -5.70 10.27
N ALA A 140 -0.17 -6.75 10.91
CA ALA A 140 -0.92 -7.71 11.71
C ALA A 140 -1.86 -7.08 12.75
N ASP A 141 -1.36 -6.08 13.48
CA ASP A 141 -2.10 -5.41 14.57
C ASP A 141 -2.85 -4.15 14.10
N ALA A 142 -2.89 -3.88 12.79
CA ALA A 142 -3.52 -2.67 12.27
C ALA A 142 -5.05 -2.84 12.16
N GLU A 143 -5.81 -1.97 12.81
CA GLU A 143 -7.26 -2.05 12.86
C GLU A 143 -7.93 -0.88 12.13
N ILE A 144 -9.08 -1.17 11.49
CA ILE A 144 -9.98 -0.14 11.00
C ILE A 144 -10.69 0.50 12.19
N LYS A 145 -10.45 1.80 12.39
CA LYS A 145 -11.04 2.60 13.48
C LYS A 145 -12.32 3.33 13.06
N ASN A 146 -12.52 3.50 11.77
CA ASN A 146 -13.72 4.12 11.20
C ASN A 146 -14.14 3.40 9.92
N THR A 147 -15.19 2.60 10.01
CA THR A 147 -15.70 1.77 8.92
C THR A 147 -16.43 2.55 7.83
N ASP A 148 -16.79 3.81 8.08
CA ASP A 148 -17.37 4.69 7.06
C ASP A 148 -16.29 5.29 6.13
N CYS A 149 -15.06 5.41 6.65
CA CYS A 149 -13.90 5.90 5.90
C CYS A 149 -13.13 4.76 5.21
N ILE A 150 -12.84 3.70 5.93
CA ILE A 150 -12.22 2.48 5.40
C ILE A 150 -13.23 1.34 5.61
N HIS A 151 -13.86 0.87 4.55
CA HIS A 151 -14.86 -0.19 4.63
C HIS A 151 -14.19 -1.54 4.91
N THR A 152 -14.95 -2.46 5.51
CA THR A 152 -14.59 -3.88 5.52
C THR A 152 -14.84 -4.51 4.15
N LEU A 153 -14.29 -5.70 3.91
CA LEU A 153 -14.50 -6.43 2.66
C LEU A 153 -16.00 -6.67 2.36
N ASP A 154 -16.81 -6.93 3.39
CA ASP A 154 -18.25 -7.21 3.25
C ASP A 154 -19.05 -6.00 2.75
N ASN A 155 -18.55 -4.78 3.01
CA ASN A 155 -19.18 -3.54 2.62
C ASN A 155 -18.34 -2.73 1.62
N ALA A 156 -17.47 -3.38 0.84
CA ALA A 156 -16.63 -2.68 -0.13
C ALA A 156 -17.46 -1.82 -1.12
N TYR A 157 -16.92 -0.68 -1.54
CA TYR A 157 -17.56 0.18 -2.56
C TYR A 157 -17.71 -0.52 -3.90
N SER A 158 -16.78 -1.43 -4.22
CA SER A 158 -16.80 -2.29 -5.39
C SER A 158 -16.08 -3.59 -5.07
N LYS A 159 -16.53 -4.70 -5.66
CA LYS A 159 -15.89 -6.02 -5.54
C LYS A 159 -14.63 -6.16 -6.40
N THR A 160 -14.41 -5.21 -7.31
CA THR A 160 -13.26 -5.16 -8.21
C THR A 160 -12.65 -3.76 -8.23
N GLY A 161 -11.37 -3.68 -8.60
CA GLY A 161 -10.58 -2.46 -8.68
C GLY A 161 -11.02 -1.57 -9.84
N GLY A 162 -10.65 -0.28 -9.76
CA GLY A 162 -11.09 0.75 -10.71
C GLY A 162 -10.22 0.91 -11.97
N LEU A 163 -9.06 0.25 -12.05
CA LEU A 163 -8.15 0.36 -13.20
C LEU A 163 -8.35 -0.82 -14.17
N ALA A 164 -8.29 -0.51 -15.46
CA ALA A 164 -8.28 -1.49 -16.53
C ALA A 164 -7.28 -1.09 -17.62
N ILE A 165 -6.42 -2.01 -18.02
CA ILE A 165 -5.53 -1.87 -19.17
C ILE A 165 -6.30 -2.31 -20.42
N LEU A 166 -6.49 -1.38 -21.36
CA LEU A 166 -7.15 -1.63 -22.64
C LEU A 166 -6.10 -1.97 -23.70
N ARG A 167 -6.47 -2.86 -24.64
CA ARG A 167 -5.63 -3.28 -25.78
C ARG A 167 -6.44 -3.19 -27.07
#